data_AF-A0A2H3HHR9-F1
#
_entry.id   AF-A0A2H3HHR9-F1
#
_cell.length_a   1.000
_cell.length_b   1.000
_cell.length_c   1.000
_cell.angle_alpha   90.00
_cell.angle_beta   90.00
_cell.angle_gamma   90.00
#
_symmetry.space_group_name_H-M   'P 1'
#
loop_
_entity.id
_entity.type
_entity.pdbx_description
1 polymer ?
#
loop_
_entity_poly.entity_id
_entity_poly.type
_entity_poly.pdbx_seq_one_letter_code
_entity_poly.pdbx_strand_id
1 'polypeptide(L)'
;MASSAPSGEAVASPTLESIPVQDMAALDVKDPVTEAVTEAAVLETEAAEVPPHRSHDPTNNLKRSDPFQFGSRYLNEGDDVFEFNAWDHVETDDAYKEYAEEQYAKQRQHPVSDFEKRKFSQDPARWWNLFYKNNAANFFKNRKWLQQEFPVLAEVTKEDAGPKVILEIGAGAGNTAFPVLAENKNPQLKIHACDYSKTAVEVIRKNEAYNPEFIQADVWDVTSDDLPPGLEEGSVDVAVLIFIFSALSPDQWAKAVHNVHRVLKPGGLVCFRDYGRGDLAQVRFRKGRYLDENFYIRGDGTRVYFFDRDQLADIWTGKVADEDVRATLEPATADSTAEAENGTDAAQNSDIEEIKTKIPLFEVEKLGVDRRLLVNRASKLKMYRCWLQGRFRKK
;
A
#
# COMPACT_ATOMS: atom_id res chain seq x y z
N MET A 1 -56.49 -19.42 -42.27
CA MET A 1 -56.86 -18.29 -41.40
C MET A 1 -55.91 -18.29 -40.23
N ALA A 2 -55.10 -17.24 -40.12
CA ALA A 2 -54.14 -17.05 -39.04
C ALA A 2 -54.86 -16.73 -37.73
N SER A 3 -54.35 -17.22 -36.60
CA SER A 3 -54.74 -16.77 -35.27
C SER A 3 -53.49 -16.39 -34.48
N SER A 4 -53.56 -15.20 -33.92
CA SER A 4 -52.55 -14.34 -33.31
C SER A 4 -52.06 -14.82 -31.94
N ALA A 5 -50.75 -14.70 -31.70
CA ALA A 5 -50.14 -14.65 -30.38
C ALA A 5 -49.81 -13.19 -30.02
N PRO A 6 -49.92 -12.76 -28.75
CA PRO A 6 -49.54 -11.42 -28.34
C PRO A 6 -48.04 -11.32 -28.10
N SER A 7 -47.46 -10.25 -28.64
CA SER A 7 -46.07 -9.81 -28.48
C SER A 7 -45.80 -9.30 -27.06
N GLY A 8 -44.87 -9.94 -26.36
CA GLY A 8 -44.20 -9.36 -25.19
C GLY A 8 -42.88 -8.73 -25.61
N GLU A 9 -42.77 -7.41 -25.44
CA GLU A 9 -41.55 -6.64 -25.63
C GLU A 9 -40.48 -7.07 -24.60
N ALA A 10 -39.38 -7.62 -25.10
CA ALA A 10 -38.17 -7.81 -24.31
C ALA A 10 -37.42 -6.47 -24.25
N VAL A 11 -37.38 -5.87 -23.05
CA VAL A 11 -36.55 -4.69 -22.77
C VAL A 11 -35.08 -5.10 -22.87
N ALA A 12 -34.42 -4.64 -23.94
CA ALA A 12 -32.99 -4.83 -24.13
C ALA A 12 -32.20 -4.13 -23.01
N SER A 13 -31.40 -4.90 -22.29
CA SER A 13 -30.38 -4.36 -21.39
C SER A 13 -29.24 -3.76 -22.22
N PRO A 14 -28.79 -2.52 -21.95
CA PRO A 14 -27.74 -1.92 -22.75
C PRO A 14 -26.41 -2.64 -22.49
N THR A 15 -25.84 -3.18 -23.56
CA THR A 15 -24.46 -3.65 -23.67
C THR A 15 -23.50 -2.59 -23.17
N LEU A 16 -22.66 -2.97 -22.20
CA LEU A 16 -21.52 -2.19 -21.72
C LEU A 16 -20.53 -1.98 -22.87
N GLU A 17 -20.60 -0.84 -23.52
CA GLU A 17 -19.53 -0.35 -24.39
C GLU A 17 -18.26 -0.17 -23.57
N SER A 18 -17.16 -0.68 -24.12
CA SER A 18 -15.81 -0.60 -23.57
C SER A 18 -15.38 0.86 -23.38
N ILE A 19 -15.25 1.28 -22.13
CA ILE A 19 -14.64 2.56 -21.77
C ILE A 19 -13.13 2.46 -22.08
N PRO A 20 -12.56 3.32 -22.94
CA PRO A 20 -11.14 3.29 -23.22
C PRO A 20 -10.35 3.69 -21.97
N VAL A 21 -9.48 2.79 -21.52
CA VAL A 21 -8.50 3.06 -20.46
C VAL A 21 -7.35 3.87 -21.09
N GLN A 22 -7.54 5.18 -21.16
CA GLN A 22 -6.45 6.14 -21.34
C GLN A 22 -6.32 6.97 -20.06
N ASP A 23 -5.07 7.16 -19.64
CA ASP A 23 -4.57 7.92 -18.49
C ASP A 23 -4.73 7.33 -17.08
N MET A 24 -3.87 6.35 -16.80
CA MET A 24 -3.38 6.13 -15.41
C MET A 24 -1.85 6.08 -15.29
N ALA A 25 -1.11 6.54 -16.31
CA ALA A 25 0.35 6.63 -16.29
C ALA A 25 0.91 7.97 -16.85
N ALA A 26 0.27 9.08 -16.50
CA ALA A 26 0.79 10.47 -16.59
C ALA A 26 -0.19 11.30 -15.73
N LEU A 27 0.16 12.09 -14.71
CA LEU A 27 0.99 13.29 -14.75
C LEU A 27 0.82 14.10 -16.05
N ASP A 28 -0.41 14.30 -16.48
CA ASP A 28 -0.76 15.50 -17.24
C ASP A 28 -1.79 16.31 -16.44
N VAL A 29 -1.33 17.47 -15.97
CA VAL A 29 -2.16 18.45 -15.26
C VAL A 29 -2.58 19.48 -16.29
N LYS A 30 -3.88 19.50 -16.61
CA LYS A 30 -4.57 20.75 -16.95
C LYS A 30 -5.67 20.93 -15.91
N ASP A 31 -5.34 21.63 -14.84
CA ASP A 31 -6.31 22.30 -13.97
C ASP A 31 -5.77 23.69 -13.62
N PRO A 32 -6.63 24.72 -13.51
CA PRO A 32 -6.21 26.12 -13.44
C PRO A 32 -6.11 26.56 -11.98
N VAL A 33 -4.89 26.65 -11.43
CA VAL A 33 -4.63 27.46 -10.24
C VAL A 33 -3.27 28.13 -10.42
N THR A 34 -3.29 29.28 -11.07
CA THR A 34 -2.28 30.32 -10.94
C THR A 34 -2.65 31.22 -9.76
N GLU A 35 -1.61 31.67 -9.05
CA GLU A 35 -1.59 32.76 -8.05
C GLU A 35 -1.98 32.45 -6.60
N ALA A 36 -1.00 31.94 -5.85
CA ALA A 36 -0.51 32.47 -4.58
C ALA A 36 0.85 31.78 -4.36
N VAL A 37 1.98 32.44 -4.17
CA VAL A 37 2.42 33.18 -2.99
C VAL A 37 3.72 33.91 -3.36
N THR A 38 3.88 35.17 -2.98
CA THR A 38 5.18 35.84 -2.85
C THR A 38 5.40 36.29 -1.42
N GLU A 39 6.64 36.07 -0.97
CA GLU A 39 7.32 36.60 0.22
C GLU A 39 6.97 35.99 1.60
N ALA A 40 7.93 35.24 2.14
CA ALA A 40 8.08 34.98 3.57
C ALA A 40 9.48 35.42 4.01
N ALA A 41 9.52 36.08 5.17
CA ALA A 41 10.62 36.89 5.68
C ALA A 41 11.77 36.09 6.32
N VAL A 42 12.93 36.75 6.31
CA VAL A 42 14.26 36.33 6.78
C VAL A 42 14.30 36.15 8.31
N LEU A 43 14.86 35.03 8.77
CA LEU A 43 15.43 34.89 10.11
C LEU A 43 16.75 34.11 10.00
N GLU A 44 17.87 34.81 10.17
CA GLU A 44 19.23 34.26 10.15
C GLU A 44 19.46 33.26 11.28
N THR A 45 19.97 32.07 10.95
CA THR A 45 20.70 31.21 11.91
C THR A 45 21.99 30.67 11.29
N GLU A 46 22.99 30.49 12.16
CA GLU A 46 24.42 30.40 11.87
C GLU A 46 24.85 29.27 10.92
N ALA A 47 25.82 29.60 10.05
CA ALA A 47 26.37 28.74 9.00
C ALA A 47 27.15 27.54 9.56
N ALA A 48 26.61 26.33 9.36
CA ALA A 48 27.36 25.09 9.48
C ALA A 48 28.18 24.84 8.20
N GLU A 49 29.48 24.58 8.34
CA GLU A 49 30.40 24.30 7.22
C GLU A 49 29.84 23.23 6.27
N VAL A 50 29.83 23.56 4.98
CA VAL A 50 29.34 22.76 3.86
C VAL A 50 30.31 21.60 3.59
N PRO A 51 29.93 20.33 3.82
CA PRO A 51 30.79 19.18 3.52
C PRO A 51 31.15 19.13 2.02
N PRO A 52 32.32 18.60 1.64
CA PRO A 52 32.84 18.65 0.26
C PRO A 52 32.00 17.90 -0.79
N HIS A 53 31.04 17.05 -0.39
CA HIS A 53 30.05 16.45 -1.30
C HIS A 53 28.85 17.37 -1.59
N ARG A 54 28.77 18.54 -0.95
CA ARG A 54 27.79 19.60 -1.15
C ARG A 54 28.33 20.73 -2.05
N SER A 55 29.32 20.45 -2.89
CA SER A 55 29.77 21.44 -3.87
C SER A 55 28.66 21.68 -4.90
N HIS A 56 27.92 22.78 -4.75
CA HIS A 56 27.01 23.34 -5.77
C HIS A 56 27.81 23.96 -6.92
N ASP A 57 28.82 23.24 -7.43
CA ASP A 57 29.49 23.64 -8.64
C ASP A 57 28.61 23.21 -9.82
N PRO A 58 28.02 24.13 -10.59
CA PRO A 58 27.21 23.79 -11.76
C PRO A 58 28.00 22.99 -12.81
N THR A 59 29.34 22.95 -12.74
CA THR A 59 30.20 22.08 -13.56
C THR A 59 30.35 20.66 -13.02
N ASN A 60 29.98 20.42 -11.75
CA ASN A 60 30.04 19.14 -11.04
C ASN A 60 28.66 18.69 -10.50
N ASN A 61 27.59 19.14 -11.16
CA ASN A 61 26.22 18.63 -10.99
C ASN A 61 26.13 17.20 -11.55
N LEU A 62 26.84 16.26 -10.91
CA LEU A 62 26.93 14.87 -11.29
C LEU A 62 25.52 14.28 -11.27
N LYS A 63 24.90 14.24 -12.45
CA LYS A 63 23.64 13.53 -12.74
C LYS A 63 23.71 12.03 -12.43
N ARG A 64 24.84 11.52 -11.95
CA ARG A 64 25.06 10.14 -11.54
C ARG A 64 26.41 10.01 -10.83
N SER A 65 26.42 9.68 -9.54
CA SER A 65 27.51 8.88 -8.99
C SER A 65 27.18 7.41 -9.31
N ASP A 66 28.16 6.61 -9.69
CA ASP A 66 28.01 5.16 -9.77
C ASP A 66 28.78 4.54 -8.59
N PRO A 67 28.15 3.74 -7.71
CA PRO A 67 26.74 3.39 -7.71
C PRO A 67 25.82 4.59 -7.39
N PHE A 68 24.65 4.62 -8.05
CA PHE A 68 23.63 5.63 -7.80
C PHE A 68 23.10 5.48 -6.38
N GLN A 69 23.28 6.50 -5.54
CA GLN A 69 22.86 6.49 -4.15
C GLN A 69 21.55 7.26 -3.98
N PHE A 70 20.46 6.55 -3.70
CA PHE A 70 19.17 7.17 -3.32
C PHE A 70 19.28 7.84 -1.94
N GLY A 71 18.52 8.94 -1.74
CA GLY A 71 18.39 9.59 -0.43
C GLY A 71 19.47 10.64 -0.11
N SER A 72 20.13 11.18 -1.13
CA SER A 72 21.27 12.08 -0.97
C SER A 72 20.99 13.54 -1.34
N ARG A 73 19.81 13.85 -1.87
CA ARG A 73 19.46 15.20 -2.34
C ARG A 73 18.63 15.93 -1.29
N TYR A 74 19.29 16.78 -0.50
CA TYR A 74 18.67 17.57 0.55
C TYR A 74 18.37 18.98 0.05
N LEU A 75 17.15 19.46 0.28
CA LEU A 75 16.74 20.82 -0.05
C LEU A 75 16.94 21.72 1.16
N ASN A 76 17.81 22.72 1.06
CA ASN A 76 18.12 23.69 2.12
C ASN A 76 17.55 25.07 1.79
N GLU A 77 17.61 25.97 2.78
CA GLU A 77 17.22 27.36 2.59
C GLU A 77 18.11 28.05 1.54
N GLY A 78 17.50 28.72 0.57
CA GLY A 78 18.18 29.38 -0.54
C GLY A 78 18.37 28.53 -1.80
N ASP A 79 18.13 27.22 -1.74
CA ASP A 79 18.25 26.33 -2.90
C ASP A 79 17.15 26.60 -3.96
N ASP A 80 17.49 26.48 -5.25
CA ASP A 80 16.48 26.43 -6.32
C ASP A 80 15.78 25.07 -6.30
N VAL A 81 14.55 25.05 -5.79
CA VAL A 81 13.67 23.88 -5.74
C VAL A 81 13.54 23.16 -7.09
N PHE A 82 13.72 23.86 -8.22
CA PHE A 82 13.62 23.30 -9.57
C PHE A 82 14.95 22.90 -10.21
N GLU A 83 16.05 22.90 -9.46
CA GLU A 83 17.36 22.43 -9.93
C GLU A 83 17.29 20.93 -10.30
N PHE A 84 16.75 20.11 -9.40
CA PHE A 84 16.53 18.68 -9.59
C PHE A 84 15.06 18.36 -9.84
N ASN A 85 14.78 17.16 -10.39
CA ASN A 85 13.40 16.68 -10.55
C ASN A 85 12.80 16.16 -9.24
N ALA A 86 13.63 15.90 -8.24
CA ALA A 86 13.19 15.40 -6.94
C ALA A 86 14.23 15.70 -5.84
N TRP A 87 13.72 15.94 -4.64
CA TRP A 87 14.45 16.11 -3.40
C TRP A 87 13.98 15.07 -2.38
N ASP A 88 14.90 14.62 -1.54
CA ASP A 88 14.72 13.59 -0.53
C ASP A 88 14.62 14.26 0.86
N HIS A 89 13.89 13.63 1.79
CA HIS A 89 13.74 14.10 3.19
C HIS A 89 13.11 15.50 3.33
N VAL A 90 12.22 15.88 2.42
CA VAL A 90 11.59 17.22 2.43
C VAL A 90 10.34 17.23 3.30
N GLU A 91 10.34 18.06 4.34
CA GLU A 91 9.14 18.36 5.13
C GLU A 91 8.18 19.26 4.36
N THR A 92 6.88 19.12 4.62
CA THR A 92 5.87 20.00 4.03
C THR A 92 5.85 21.34 4.76
N ASP A 93 5.76 22.43 3.98
CA ASP A 93 5.55 23.77 4.52
C ASP A 93 4.12 23.95 5.07
N ASP A 94 3.91 25.01 5.84
CA ASP A 94 2.62 25.27 6.49
C ASP A 94 1.51 25.57 5.48
N ALA A 95 1.85 26.18 4.34
CA ALA A 95 0.91 26.42 3.26
C ALA A 95 0.37 25.11 2.68
N TYR A 96 1.22 24.10 2.50
CA TYR A 96 0.78 22.78 2.04
C TYR A 96 -0.05 22.05 3.10
N LYS A 97 0.28 22.18 4.39
CA LYS A 97 -0.51 21.61 5.48
C LYS A 97 -1.91 22.22 5.53
N GLU A 98 -2.02 23.54 5.44
CA GLU A 98 -3.31 24.25 5.38
C GLU A 98 -4.11 23.83 4.14
N TYR A 99 -3.46 23.81 2.97
CA TYR A 99 -4.08 23.31 1.74
C TYR A 99 -4.59 21.87 1.87
N ALA A 100 -3.81 20.99 2.50
CA ALA A 100 -4.21 19.59 2.72
C ALA A 100 -5.46 19.51 3.60
N GLU A 101 -5.52 20.24 4.71
CA GLU A 101 -6.68 20.26 5.61
C GLU A 101 -7.93 20.83 4.93
N GLU A 102 -7.78 21.87 4.09
CA GLU A 102 -8.90 22.34 3.26
C GLU A 102 -9.41 21.28 2.29
N GLN A 103 -8.51 20.54 1.63
CA GLN A 103 -8.91 19.47 0.71
C GLN A 103 -9.61 18.34 1.45
N TYR A 104 -9.11 17.94 2.62
CA TYR A 104 -9.75 16.93 3.45
C TYR A 104 -11.16 17.36 3.85
N ALA A 105 -11.35 18.62 4.25
CA ALA A 105 -12.69 19.15 4.55
C ALA A 105 -13.63 19.08 3.34
N LYS A 106 -13.16 19.45 2.14
CA LYS A 106 -13.94 19.36 0.88
C LYS A 106 -14.28 17.92 0.51
N GLN A 107 -13.37 16.99 0.74
CA GLN A 107 -13.56 15.56 0.50
C GLN A 107 -14.62 14.96 1.44
N ARG A 108 -14.56 15.28 2.74
CA ARG A 108 -15.55 14.87 3.75
C ARG A 108 -16.97 15.36 3.44
N GLN A 109 -17.10 16.55 2.84
CA GLN A 109 -18.39 17.09 2.40
C GLN A 109 -19.02 16.33 1.22
N HIS A 110 -18.21 15.56 0.49
CA HIS A 110 -18.65 14.83 -0.71
C HIS A 110 -18.19 13.36 -0.64
N PRO A 111 -18.67 12.60 0.36
CA PRO A 111 -18.36 11.18 0.48
C PRO A 111 -18.93 10.41 -0.71
N VAL A 112 -18.47 9.17 -0.88
CA VAL A 112 -19.13 8.23 -1.80
C VAL A 112 -20.55 7.96 -1.32
N SER A 113 -21.45 7.66 -2.25
CA SER A 113 -22.82 7.25 -1.86
C SER A 113 -22.82 5.89 -1.15
N ASP A 114 -23.83 5.60 -0.33
CA ASP A 114 -23.98 4.28 0.31
C ASP A 114 -24.02 3.13 -0.70
N PHE A 115 -24.61 3.38 -1.87
CA PHE A 115 -24.63 2.43 -2.97
C PHE A 115 -23.21 2.12 -3.46
N GLU A 116 -22.39 3.15 -3.69
CA GLU A 116 -21.00 2.98 -4.09
C GLU A 116 -20.17 2.33 -2.99
N LYS A 117 -20.35 2.74 -1.72
CA LYS A 117 -19.68 2.12 -0.58
C LYS A 117 -19.92 0.61 -0.56
N ARG A 118 -21.16 0.16 -0.73
CA ARG A 118 -21.49 -1.27 -0.87
C ARG A 118 -20.85 -1.90 -2.10
N LYS A 119 -20.99 -1.28 -3.27
CA LYS A 119 -20.45 -1.78 -4.55
C LYS A 119 -18.93 -2.02 -4.52
N PHE A 120 -18.18 -1.12 -3.89
CA PHE A 120 -16.71 -1.20 -3.82
C PHE A 120 -16.20 -2.04 -2.65
N SER A 121 -17.05 -2.36 -1.67
CA SER A 121 -16.67 -3.16 -0.50
C SER A 121 -17.09 -4.63 -0.59
N GLN A 122 -18.12 -4.98 -1.37
CA GLN A 122 -18.65 -6.35 -1.42
C GLN A 122 -17.72 -7.35 -2.13
N ASP A 123 -17.04 -6.93 -3.20
CA ASP A 123 -16.07 -7.76 -3.94
C ASP A 123 -14.88 -6.89 -4.36
N PRO A 124 -13.95 -6.60 -3.42
CA PRO A 124 -12.78 -5.77 -3.70
C PRO A 124 -11.82 -6.45 -4.70
N ALA A 125 -11.74 -7.77 -4.69
CA ALA A 125 -10.89 -8.55 -5.60
C ALA A 125 -11.29 -8.34 -7.07
N ARG A 126 -12.58 -8.15 -7.37
CA ARG A 126 -13.06 -7.82 -8.72
C ARG A 126 -12.35 -6.62 -9.34
N TRP A 127 -12.09 -5.58 -8.55
CA TRP A 127 -11.47 -4.35 -9.04
C TRP A 127 -10.00 -4.55 -9.37
N TRP A 128 -9.29 -5.35 -8.58
CA TRP A 128 -7.91 -5.74 -8.89
C TRP A 128 -7.82 -6.71 -10.07
N ASN A 129 -8.76 -7.65 -10.21
CA ASN A 129 -8.87 -8.49 -11.41
C ASN A 129 -9.04 -7.63 -12.67
N LEU A 130 -9.92 -6.63 -12.62
CA LEU A 130 -10.12 -5.70 -13.74
C LEU A 130 -8.86 -4.86 -14.00
N PHE A 131 -8.22 -4.36 -12.95
CA PHE A 131 -6.97 -3.61 -13.05
C PHE A 131 -5.88 -4.40 -13.78
N TYR A 132 -5.58 -5.63 -13.35
CA TYR A 132 -4.55 -6.46 -13.98
C TYR A 132 -4.95 -6.97 -15.35
N LYS A 133 -6.24 -7.17 -15.62
CA LYS A 133 -6.74 -7.48 -16.96
C LYS A 133 -6.42 -6.36 -17.95
N ASN A 134 -6.55 -5.10 -17.52
CA ASN A 134 -6.34 -3.94 -18.38
C ASN A 134 -4.87 -3.55 -18.50
N ASN A 135 -4.06 -3.78 -17.45
CA ASN A 135 -2.71 -3.25 -17.36
C ASN A 135 -1.59 -4.30 -17.51
N ALA A 136 -1.90 -5.57 -17.24
CA ALA A 136 -0.93 -6.67 -17.20
C ALA A 136 0.32 -6.30 -16.36
N ALA A 137 1.53 -6.56 -16.88
CA ALA A 137 2.80 -6.28 -16.21
C ALA A 137 3.35 -4.86 -16.46
N ASN A 138 2.63 -4.00 -17.21
CA ASN A 138 3.20 -2.75 -17.74
C ASN A 138 3.06 -1.56 -16.81
N PHE A 139 2.20 -1.65 -15.79
CA PHE A 139 1.86 -0.50 -14.95
C PHE A 139 2.89 -0.20 -13.88
N PHE A 140 3.26 -1.21 -13.08
CA PHE A 140 4.21 -1.05 -12.00
C PHE A 140 5.63 -1.36 -12.48
N LYS A 141 6.59 -0.54 -12.03
CA LYS A 141 8.02 -0.73 -12.33
C LYS A 141 8.68 -1.66 -11.32
N ASN A 142 9.69 -2.40 -11.75
CA ASN A 142 10.54 -3.19 -10.86
C ASN A 142 11.18 -2.32 -9.78
N ARG A 143 11.20 -2.82 -8.54
CA ARG A 143 11.65 -2.09 -7.36
C ARG A 143 13.18 -2.12 -7.25
N LYS A 144 13.84 -1.11 -7.81
CA LYS A 144 15.31 -0.99 -7.81
C LYS A 144 15.94 -0.67 -6.44
N TRP A 145 15.12 -0.28 -5.46
CA TRP A 145 15.56 0.16 -4.13
C TRP A 145 15.49 -0.94 -3.07
N LEU A 146 15.04 -2.17 -3.42
CA LEU A 146 14.75 -3.23 -2.45
C LEU A 146 15.92 -3.57 -1.54
N GLN A 147 17.10 -3.83 -2.10
CA GLN A 147 18.26 -4.25 -1.30
C GLN A 147 18.78 -3.12 -0.38
N GLN A 148 18.67 -1.85 -0.82
CA GLN A 148 19.06 -0.70 -0.01
C GLN A 148 18.15 -0.55 1.21
N GLU A 149 16.83 -0.67 1.02
CA GLU A 149 15.87 -0.47 2.11
C GLU A 149 15.60 -1.72 2.93
N PHE A 150 15.74 -2.90 2.33
CA PHE A 150 15.54 -4.21 2.93
C PHE A 150 16.76 -5.11 2.71
N PRO A 151 17.89 -4.85 3.42
CA PRO A 151 19.12 -5.64 3.27
C PRO A 151 18.93 -7.14 3.52
N VAL A 152 17.94 -7.52 4.33
CA VAL A 152 17.59 -8.94 4.55
C VAL A 152 17.30 -9.69 3.25
N LEU A 153 16.74 -9.03 2.23
CA LEU A 153 16.50 -9.65 0.93
C LEU A 153 17.80 -10.00 0.20
N ALA A 154 18.87 -9.22 0.41
CA ALA A 154 20.20 -9.55 -0.12
C ALA A 154 20.90 -10.66 0.70
N GLU A 155 20.59 -10.77 2.00
CA GLU A 155 21.15 -11.83 2.85
C GLU A 155 20.58 -13.20 2.50
N VAL A 156 19.25 -13.31 2.31
CA VAL A 156 18.59 -14.59 2.02
C VAL A 156 18.86 -15.11 0.60
N THR A 157 19.35 -14.26 -0.29
CA THR A 157 19.72 -14.61 -1.67
C THR A 157 21.19 -15.03 -1.83
N LYS A 158 22.00 -15.02 -0.76
CA LYS A 158 23.40 -15.49 -0.81
C LYS A 158 23.49 -17.00 -1.00
N GLU A 159 24.52 -17.45 -1.69
CA GLU A 159 24.74 -18.87 -2.04
C GLU A 159 24.74 -19.80 -0.81
N ASP A 160 25.25 -19.32 0.33
CA ASP A 160 25.39 -20.05 1.59
C ASP A 160 24.27 -19.75 2.62
N ALA A 161 23.22 -19.02 2.25
CA ALA A 161 22.14 -18.63 3.18
C ALA A 161 21.28 -19.81 3.68
N GLY A 162 21.45 -20.99 3.08
CA GLY A 162 20.67 -22.20 3.38
C GLY A 162 19.21 -22.09 2.91
N PRO A 163 18.33 -23.01 3.36
CA PRO A 163 16.90 -22.95 3.05
C PRO A 163 16.27 -21.65 3.54
N LYS A 164 15.70 -20.88 2.62
CA LYS A 164 15.04 -19.60 2.93
C LYS A 164 13.71 -19.50 2.20
N VAL A 165 12.70 -18.99 2.91
CA VAL A 165 11.36 -18.77 2.36
C VAL A 165 11.00 -17.29 2.46
N ILE A 166 10.72 -16.67 1.31
CA ILE A 166 10.14 -15.34 1.20
C ILE A 166 8.66 -15.47 0.83
N LEU A 167 7.78 -14.75 1.53
CA LEU A 167 6.38 -14.58 1.13
C LEU A 167 6.15 -13.13 0.69
N GLU A 168 5.94 -12.88 -0.60
CA GLU A 168 5.41 -11.61 -1.09
C GLU A 168 3.88 -11.64 -1.04
N ILE A 169 3.30 -10.72 -0.28
CA ILE A 169 1.84 -10.58 -0.09
C ILE A 169 1.37 -9.38 -0.92
N GLY A 170 0.37 -9.59 -1.77
CA GLY A 170 -0.01 -8.60 -2.78
C GLY A 170 1.03 -8.49 -3.89
N ALA A 171 1.49 -9.64 -4.40
CA ALA A 171 2.60 -9.72 -5.33
C ALA A 171 2.33 -9.08 -6.70
N GLY A 172 1.07 -8.91 -7.07
CA GLY A 172 0.70 -8.26 -8.32
C GLY A 172 1.33 -8.93 -9.54
N ALA A 173 2.07 -8.14 -10.33
CA ALA A 173 2.81 -8.62 -11.49
C ALA A 173 4.24 -9.13 -11.15
N GLY A 174 4.60 -9.28 -9.88
CA GLY A 174 5.91 -9.77 -9.43
C GLY A 174 7.03 -8.73 -9.45
N ASN A 175 6.70 -7.44 -9.30
CA ASN A 175 7.68 -6.35 -9.36
C ASN A 175 8.66 -6.31 -8.17
N THR A 176 8.44 -7.15 -7.14
CA THR A 176 9.41 -7.46 -6.09
C THR A 176 10.01 -8.84 -6.30
N ALA A 177 9.18 -9.88 -6.48
CA ALA A 177 9.64 -11.26 -6.65
C ALA A 177 10.67 -11.42 -7.77
N PHE A 178 10.43 -10.87 -8.96
CA PHE A 178 11.37 -11.03 -10.08
C PHE A 178 12.70 -10.31 -9.88
N PRO A 179 12.75 -9.06 -9.37
CA PRO A 179 14.02 -8.46 -8.97
C PRO A 179 14.79 -9.26 -7.91
N VAL A 180 14.10 -9.83 -6.91
CA VAL A 180 14.76 -10.69 -5.91
C VAL A 180 15.31 -11.96 -6.58
N LEU A 181 14.52 -12.59 -7.45
CA LEU A 181 14.90 -13.80 -8.17
C LEU A 181 16.08 -13.56 -9.13
N ALA A 182 16.12 -12.40 -9.80
CA ALA A 182 17.20 -12.04 -10.72
C ALA A 182 18.56 -11.90 -10.03
N GLU A 183 18.56 -11.49 -8.76
CA GLU A 183 19.76 -11.35 -7.92
C GLU A 183 20.04 -12.61 -7.07
N ASN A 184 19.23 -13.66 -7.23
CA ASN A 184 19.32 -14.86 -6.39
C ASN A 184 20.55 -15.70 -6.75
N LYS A 185 21.37 -16.01 -5.73
CA LYS A 185 22.47 -16.99 -5.79
C LYS A 185 22.21 -18.20 -4.88
N ASN A 186 21.16 -18.16 -4.06
CA ASN A 186 20.80 -19.23 -3.14
C ASN A 186 20.02 -20.33 -3.87
N PRO A 187 20.58 -21.54 -4.04
CA PRO A 187 19.89 -22.65 -4.69
C PRO A 187 18.71 -23.21 -3.88
N GLN A 188 18.57 -22.82 -2.60
CA GLN A 188 17.53 -23.29 -1.68
C GLN A 188 16.53 -22.18 -1.31
N LEU A 189 16.53 -21.06 -2.04
CA LEU A 189 15.53 -20.01 -1.87
C LEU A 189 14.19 -20.44 -2.47
N LYS A 190 13.12 -20.23 -1.72
CA LYS A 190 11.74 -20.30 -2.22
C LYS A 190 11.02 -18.97 -2.03
N ILE A 191 10.43 -18.45 -3.10
CA ILE A 191 9.57 -17.27 -3.09
C ILE A 191 8.13 -17.73 -3.30
N HIS A 192 7.27 -17.48 -2.32
CA HIS A 192 5.83 -17.57 -2.46
C HIS A 192 5.29 -16.18 -2.79
N ALA A 193 4.68 -16.01 -3.96
CA ALA A 193 4.18 -14.74 -4.46
C ALA A 193 2.64 -14.78 -4.51
N CYS A 194 2.01 -14.27 -3.47
CA CYS A 194 0.58 -14.38 -3.26
C CYS A 194 -0.15 -13.08 -3.59
N ASP A 195 -1.29 -13.19 -4.27
CA ASP A 195 -2.19 -12.08 -4.50
C ASP A 195 -3.63 -12.59 -4.55
N TYR A 196 -4.57 -11.91 -3.90
CA TYR A 196 -5.98 -12.31 -3.93
C TYR A 196 -6.63 -12.16 -5.33
N SER A 197 -5.99 -11.40 -6.23
CA SER A 197 -6.41 -11.27 -7.62
C SER A 197 -5.89 -12.46 -8.42
N LYS A 198 -6.81 -13.34 -8.84
CA LYS A 198 -6.49 -14.41 -9.78
C LYS A 198 -5.84 -13.91 -11.08
N THR A 199 -6.22 -12.72 -11.55
CA THR A 199 -5.62 -12.14 -12.75
C THR A 199 -4.18 -11.68 -12.51
N ALA A 200 -3.85 -11.13 -11.33
CA ALA A 200 -2.47 -10.86 -10.96
C ALA A 200 -1.62 -12.13 -10.95
N VAL A 201 -2.15 -13.20 -10.33
CA VAL A 201 -1.50 -14.52 -10.29
C VAL A 201 -1.27 -15.11 -11.68
N GLU A 202 -2.21 -14.92 -12.61
CA GLU A 202 -2.00 -15.29 -14.01
C GLU A 202 -0.90 -14.46 -14.69
N VAL A 203 -0.81 -13.15 -14.40
CA VAL A 203 0.22 -12.27 -14.97
C VAL A 203 1.61 -12.69 -14.51
N ILE A 204 1.81 -12.92 -13.22
CA ILE A 204 3.11 -13.35 -12.68
C ILE A 204 3.51 -14.74 -13.19
N ARG A 205 2.57 -15.71 -13.29
CA ARG A 205 2.84 -17.05 -13.82
C ARG A 205 3.19 -17.05 -15.32
N LYS A 206 2.79 -16.03 -16.08
CA LYS A 206 3.10 -15.87 -17.52
C LYS A 206 4.43 -15.15 -17.78
N ASN A 207 5.09 -14.64 -16.74
CA ASN A 207 6.37 -13.96 -16.91
C ASN A 207 7.46 -14.94 -17.35
N GLU A 208 8.31 -14.54 -18.30
CA GLU A 208 9.40 -15.37 -18.83
C GLU A 208 10.42 -15.77 -17.76
N ALA A 209 10.58 -14.97 -16.70
CA ALA A 209 11.46 -15.27 -15.58
C ALA A 209 10.83 -16.20 -14.53
N TYR A 210 9.58 -16.66 -14.73
CA TYR A 210 8.92 -17.57 -13.79
C TYR A 210 9.58 -18.95 -13.85
N ASN A 211 10.35 -19.30 -12.81
CA ASN A 211 10.92 -20.62 -12.62
C ASN A 211 10.27 -21.31 -11.41
N PRO A 212 9.44 -22.37 -11.60
CA PRO A 212 8.74 -23.05 -10.52
C PRO A 212 9.67 -23.69 -9.47
N GLU A 213 10.96 -23.85 -9.76
CA GLU A 213 11.97 -24.24 -8.78
C GLU A 213 12.07 -23.23 -7.63
N PHE A 214 12.18 -21.95 -7.96
CA PHE A 214 12.43 -20.86 -7.00
C PHE A 214 11.20 -20.03 -6.64
N ILE A 215 10.19 -19.96 -7.50
CA ILE A 215 8.99 -19.14 -7.26
C ILE A 215 7.71 -19.96 -7.43
N GLN A 216 6.75 -19.73 -6.54
CA GLN A 216 5.40 -20.25 -6.63
C GLN A 216 4.44 -19.08 -6.43
N ALA A 217 3.56 -18.82 -7.40
CA ALA A 217 2.54 -17.78 -7.27
C ALA A 217 1.16 -18.38 -7.10
N ASP A 218 0.37 -17.90 -6.13
CA ASP A 218 -0.95 -18.45 -5.79
C ASP A 218 -1.96 -17.38 -5.41
N VAL A 219 -3.23 -17.73 -5.59
CA VAL A 219 -4.34 -16.90 -5.11
C VAL A 219 -4.46 -17.09 -3.61
N TRP A 220 -4.22 -16.01 -2.86
CA TRP A 220 -4.42 -16.00 -1.42
C TRP A 220 -4.76 -14.58 -0.94
N ASP A 221 -5.78 -14.51 -0.09
CA ASP A 221 -6.15 -13.30 0.63
C ASP A 221 -5.49 -13.31 2.00
N VAL A 222 -4.73 -12.27 2.33
CA VAL A 222 -4.06 -12.14 3.63
C VAL A 222 -5.04 -12.12 4.80
N THR A 223 -6.32 -11.88 4.55
CA THR A 223 -7.39 -11.89 5.56
C THR A 223 -8.17 -13.21 5.58
N SER A 224 -7.78 -14.21 4.77
CA SER A 224 -8.40 -15.54 4.77
C SER A 224 -8.19 -16.29 6.09
N ASP A 225 -9.01 -17.30 6.37
CA ASP A 225 -8.79 -18.18 7.52
C ASP A 225 -7.64 -19.18 7.28
N ASP A 226 -7.44 -19.55 6.02
CA ASP A 226 -6.38 -20.45 5.58
C ASP A 226 -5.04 -19.73 5.38
N LEU A 227 -3.95 -20.47 5.61
CA LEU A 227 -2.61 -20.02 5.24
C LEU A 227 -2.40 -20.09 3.72
N PRO A 228 -1.39 -19.39 3.17
CA PRO A 228 -1.12 -19.43 1.74
C PRO A 228 -0.83 -20.87 1.27
N PRO A 229 -1.24 -21.25 0.05
CA PRO A 229 -0.98 -22.59 -0.47
C PRO A 229 0.51 -23.00 -0.39
N GLY A 230 0.76 -24.17 0.19
CA GLY A 230 2.11 -24.72 0.37
C GLY A 230 2.92 -24.09 1.52
N LEU A 231 2.30 -23.25 2.36
CA LEU A 231 2.91 -22.72 3.57
C LEU A 231 2.19 -23.20 4.83
N GLU A 232 2.94 -23.27 5.93
CA GLU A 232 2.50 -23.73 7.24
C GLU A 232 2.80 -22.64 8.28
N GLU A 233 2.31 -22.81 9.50
CA GLU A 233 2.67 -21.90 10.59
C GLU A 233 4.18 -21.96 10.85
N GLY A 234 4.80 -20.79 11.03
CA GLY A 234 6.23 -20.73 11.28
C GLY A 234 7.12 -21.20 10.13
N SER A 235 6.66 -21.13 8.87
CA SER A 235 7.45 -21.60 7.72
C SER A 235 8.20 -20.50 6.95
N VAL A 236 7.84 -19.23 7.14
CA VAL A 236 8.38 -18.08 6.37
C VAL A 236 9.49 -17.35 7.12
N ASP A 237 10.62 -17.07 6.46
CA ASP A 237 11.71 -16.25 7.01
C ASP A 237 11.44 -14.75 6.86
N VAL A 238 10.95 -14.34 5.68
CA VAL A 238 10.70 -12.93 5.35
C VAL A 238 9.34 -12.76 4.66
N ALA A 239 8.45 -11.96 5.23
CA ALA A 239 7.22 -11.51 4.60
C ALA A 239 7.44 -10.12 3.99
N VAL A 240 6.95 -9.88 2.78
CA VAL A 240 7.07 -8.59 2.08
C VAL A 240 5.67 -8.05 1.78
N LEU A 241 5.39 -6.83 2.23
CA LEU A 241 4.15 -6.10 2.02
C LEU A 241 4.48 -4.72 1.46
N ILE A 242 4.37 -4.55 0.14
CA ILE A 242 4.65 -3.28 -0.55
C ILE A 242 3.39 -2.82 -1.31
N PHE A 243 2.77 -1.72 -0.86
CA PHE A 243 1.55 -1.12 -1.44
C PHE A 243 0.33 -2.05 -1.49
N ILE A 244 0.16 -2.86 -0.45
CA ILE A 244 -0.94 -3.84 -0.29
C ILE A 244 -1.79 -3.52 0.93
N PHE A 245 -1.17 -3.13 2.04
CA PHE A 245 -1.87 -2.97 3.32
C PHE A 245 -2.87 -1.82 3.28
N SER A 246 -2.58 -0.78 2.50
CA SER A 246 -3.51 0.31 2.21
C SER A 246 -4.75 -0.10 1.40
N ALA A 247 -4.74 -1.24 0.70
CA ALA A 247 -5.90 -1.71 -0.07
C ALA A 247 -6.93 -2.43 0.82
N LEU A 248 -6.51 -2.85 2.03
CA LEU A 248 -7.37 -3.47 3.03
C LEU A 248 -8.27 -2.42 3.69
N SER A 249 -9.48 -2.84 4.05
CA SER A 249 -10.32 -2.05 4.95
C SER A 249 -9.72 -2.03 6.37
N PRO A 250 -10.00 -1.01 7.20
CA PRO A 250 -9.54 -0.96 8.58
C PRO A 250 -9.87 -2.20 9.44
N ASP A 251 -11.07 -2.77 9.27
CA ASP A 251 -11.53 -3.98 9.96
C ASP A 251 -10.76 -5.25 9.59
N GLN A 252 -10.00 -5.22 8.49
CA GLN A 252 -9.22 -6.35 8.00
C GLN A 252 -7.78 -6.38 8.54
N TRP A 253 -7.27 -5.28 9.09
CA TRP A 253 -5.86 -5.16 9.47
C TRP A 253 -5.45 -6.13 10.58
N ALA A 254 -6.28 -6.28 11.61
CA ALA A 254 -5.99 -7.19 12.73
C ALA A 254 -5.82 -8.64 12.25
N LYS A 255 -6.74 -9.13 11.41
CA LYS A 255 -6.65 -10.45 10.80
C LYS A 255 -5.42 -10.59 9.90
N ALA A 256 -5.13 -9.58 9.08
CA ALA A 256 -3.95 -9.60 8.21
C ALA A 256 -2.64 -9.68 9.01
N VAL A 257 -2.47 -8.84 10.05
CA VAL A 257 -1.30 -8.86 10.94
C VAL A 257 -1.19 -10.21 11.65
N HIS A 258 -2.30 -10.77 12.11
CA HIS A 258 -2.34 -12.08 12.75
C HIS A 258 -1.89 -13.21 11.79
N ASN A 259 -2.38 -13.25 10.56
CA ASN A 259 -1.97 -14.26 9.58
C ASN A 259 -0.49 -14.12 9.18
N VAL A 260 0.01 -12.89 9.02
CA VAL A 260 1.44 -12.63 8.79
C VAL A 260 2.26 -13.13 9.99
N HIS A 261 1.78 -12.90 11.21
CA HIS A 261 2.42 -13.42 12.41
C HIS A 261 2.43 -14.95 12.42
N ARG A 262 1.31 -15.62 12.13
CA ARG A 262 1.20 -17.09 12.09
C ARG A 262 2.21 -17.72 11.15
N VAL A 263 2.30 -17.22 9.91
CA VAL A 263 3.14 -17.83 8.87
C VAL A 263 4.65 -17.60 9.10
N LEU A 264 5.04 -16.52 9.79
CA LEU A 264 6.45 -16.22 10.06
C LEU A 264 7.06 -17.16 11.10
N LYS A 265 8.31 -17.58 10.87
CA LYS A 265 9.18 -18.22 11.87
C LYS A 265 9.36 -17.31 13.10
N PRO A 266 9.64 -17.84 14.29
CA PRO A 266 10.14 -17.03 15.40
C PRO A 266 11.36 -16.19 14.96
N GLY A 267 11.33 -14.89 15.22
CA GLY A 267 12.36 -13.96 14.75
C GLY A 267 12.31 -13.62 13.25
N GLY A 268 11.31 -14.12 12.50
CA GLY A 268 11.07 -13.77 11.10
C GLY A 268 10.76 -12.29 10.91
N LEU A 269 11.00 -11.79 9.70
CA LEU A 269 10.95 -10.36 9.39
C LEU A 269 9.82 -10.00 8.43
N VAL A 270 9.22 -8.83 8.65
CA VAL A 270 8.32 -8.17 7.72
C VAL A 270 9.05 -6.98 7.09
N CYS A 271 9.07 -6.93 5.76
CA CYS A 271 9.50 -5.77 4.98
C CYS A 271 8.25 -5.02 4.49
N PHE A 272 8.02 -3.82 4.99
CA PHE A 272 6.79 -3.07 4.77
C PHE A 272 7.04 -1.75 4.05
N ARG A 273 6.22 -1.41 3.05
CA ARG A 273 6.14 -0.06 2.50
C ARG A 273 4.74 0.26 2.02
N ASP A 274 4.16 1.39 2.44
CA ASP A 274 2.83 1.82 1.99
C ASP A 274 2.65 3.34 1.98
N TYR A 275 1.46 3.85 1.66
CA TYR A 275 1.18 5.30 1.57
C TYR A 275 1.05 5.95 2.94
N GLY A 276 1.65 7.13 3.12
CA GLY A 276 1.54 7.93 4.33
C GLY A 276 0.55 9.09 4.18
N ARG A 277 -0.07 9.52 5.29
CA ARG A 277 -0.94 10.70 5.35
C ARG A 277 -0.19 11.94 4.85
N GLY A 278 -0.90 12.81 4.15
CA GLY A 278 -0.33 14.02 3.55
C GLY A 278 0.36 13.80 2.19
N ASP A 279 0.33 12.59 1.61
CA ASP A 279 0.76 12.40 0.23
C ASP A 279 -0.14 13.19 -0.73
N LEU A 280 0.44 13.83 -1.75
CA LEU A 280 -0.34 14.60 -2.72
C LEU A 280 -1.44 13.78 -3.39
N ALA A 281 -1.25 12.47 -3.59
CA ALA A 281 -2.29 11.60 -4.12
C ALA A 281 -3.53 11.54 -3.21
N GLN A 282 -3.36 11.62 -1.89
CA GLN A 282 -4.45 11.76 -0.93
C GLN A 282 -5.10 13.14 -1.04
N VAL A 283 -4.27 14.19 -0.97
CA VAL A 283 -4.73 15.58 -0.91
C VAL A 283 -5.56 15.95 -2.14
N ARG A 284 -5.25 15.38 -3.31
CA ARG A 284 -5.94 15.71 -4.58
C ARG A 284 -7.13 14.81 -4.93
N PHE A 285 -7.61 13.95 -4.02
CA PHE A 285 -8.79 13.14 -4.34
C PHE A 285 -9.97 14.03 -4.73
N ARG A 286 -10.60 13.69 -5.86
CA ARG A 286 -11.80 14.38 -6.34
C ARG A 286 -13.01 14.02 -5.47
N LYS A 287 -14.06 14.86 -5.53
CA LYS A 287 -15.35 14.61 -4.88
C LYS A 287 -15.91 13.22 -5.22
N GLY A 288 -16.65 12.61 -4.29
CA GLY A 288 -17.26 11.29 -4.48
C GLY A 288 -16.27 10.13 -4.42
N ARG A 289 -15.11 10.32 -3.78
CA ARG A 289 -14.08 9.27 -3.60
C ARG A 289 -13.76 8.95 -2.14
N TYR A 290 -14.18 9.81 -1.22
CA TYR A 290 -13.97 9.63 0.21
C TYR A 290 -14.87 8.50 0.74
N LEU A 291 -14.27 7.43 1.27
CA LEU A 291 -14.97 6.31 1.91
C LEU A 291 -15.10 6.53 3.42
N ASP A 292 -13.98 6.90 4.03
CA ASP A 292 -13.82 7.15 5.45
C ASP A 292 -12.55 7.97 5.68
N GLU A 293 -12.24 8.34 6.93
CA GLU A 293 -11.05 9.12 7.24
C GLU A 293 -9.79 8.38 6.74
N ASN A 294 -8.98 9.09 5.96
CA ASN A 294 -7.81 8.56 5.24
C ASN A 294 -8.08 7.40 4.26
N PHE A 295 -9.35 7.00 4.01
CA PHE A 295 -9.70 5.87 3.15
C PHE A 295 -10.51 6.30 1.92
N TYR A 296 -10.09 5.86 0.74
CA TYR A 296 -10.61 6.37 -0.53
C TYR A 296 -10.79 5.28 -1.59
N ILE A 297 -11.69 5.53 -2.54
CA ILE A 297 -11.82 4.79 -3.80
C ILE A 297 -11.00 5.48 -4.89
N ARG A 298 -10.19 4.72 -5.61
CA ARG A 298 -9.41 5.17 -6.78
C ARG A 298 -10.26 5.21 -8.04
N GLY A 299 -9.72 5.82 -9.09
CA GLY A 299 -10.39 5.92 -10.40
C GLY A 299 -10.73 4.56 -11.02
N ASP A 300 -9.89 3.55 -10.79
CA ASP A 300 -10.07 2.16 -11.23
C ASP A 300 -11.00 1.32 -10.34
N GLY A 301 -11.53 1.90 -9.27
CA GLY A 301 -12.41 1.24 -8.30
C GLY A 301 -11.69 0.47 -7.19
N THR A 302 -10.36 0.38 -7.21
CA THR A 302 -9.59 -0.14 -6.09
C THR A 302 -9.62 0.85 -4.91
N ARG A 303 -9.25 0.40 -3.71
CA ARG A 303 -9.27 1.22 -2.50
C ARG A 303 -7.87 1.55 -2.04
N VAL A 304 -7.72 2.63 -1.28
CA VAL A 304 -6.45 3.02 -0.68
C VAL A 304 -6.66 3.77 0.63
N TYR A 305 -5.91 3.35 1.64
CA TYR A 305 -5.72 4.02 2.91
C TYR A 305 -4.40 4.79 2.95
N PHE A 306 -4.35 5.91 3.66
CA PHE A 306 -3.13 6.69 3.91
C PHE A 306 -2.83 6.71 5.41
N PHE A 307 -1.74 6.04 5.79
CA PHE A 307 -1.46 5.78 7.20
C PHE A 307 -0.76 6.95 7.87
N ASP A 308 -1.14 7.21 9.12
CA ASP A 308 -0.27 7.90 10.07
C ASP A 308 0.78 6.93 10.61
N ARG A 309 1.99 7.42 10.87
CA ARG A 309 3.12 6.59 11.31
C ARG A 309 2.80 5.85 12.62
N ASP A 310 2.27 6.58 13.60
CA ASP A 310 2.06 6.04 14.95
C ASP A 310 0.88 5.05 14.96
N GLN A 311 -0.19 5.35 14.22
CA GLN A 311 -1.29 4.41 13.98
C GLN A 311 -0.78 3.10 13.37
N LEU A 312 0.09 3.17 12.36
CA LEU A 312 0.68 1.97 11.76
C LEU A 312 1.51 1.18 12.78
N ALA A 313 2.32 1.86 13.60
CA ALA A 313 3.08 1.20 14.66
C ALA A 313 2.16 0.47 15.64
N ASP A 314 1.05 1.09 16.04
CA ASP A 314 0.09 0.52 16.98
C ASP A 314 -0.65 -0.68 16.37
N ILE A 315 -1.02 -0.62 15.08
CA ILE A 315 -1.63 -1.74 14.34
C ILE A 315 -0.70 -2.96 14.37
N TRP A 316 0.57 -2.79 14.00
CA TRP A 316 1.53 -3.90 13.91
C TRP A 316 1.95 -4.43 15.29
N THR A 317 1.95 -3.59 16.32
CA THR A 317 2.26 -4.01 17.69
C THR A 317 1.05 -4.54 18.46
N GLY A 318 -0.16 -4.45 17.91
CA GLY A 318 -1.38 -4.90 18.56
C GLY A 318 -1.87 -3.98 19.69
N LYS A 319 -1.44 -2.70 19.71
CA LYS A 319 -1.91 -1.69 20.68
C LYS A 319 -3.27 -1.10 20.31
N VAL A 320 -3.69 -1.19 19.05
CA VAL A 320 -5.03 -0.75 18.60
C VAL A 320 -6.05 -1.85 18.85
N ALA A 321 -6.47 -1.97 20.11
CA ALA A 321 -7.69 -2.72 20.44
C ALA A 321 -8.23 -2.22 21.79
N ASP A 322 -8.61 -0.94 21.94
CA ASP A 322 -9.33 -0.56 23.16
C ASP A 322 -10.37 0.57 23.10
N GLU A 323 -10.37 1.50 22.13
CA GLU A 323 -11.34 2.62 22.20
C GLU A 323 -12.42 2.63 21.09
N ASP A 324 -12.09 2.52 19.81
CA ASP A 324 -13.10 2.66 18.74
C ASP A 324 -13.83 1.36 18.33
N VAL A 325 -13.27 0.19 18.64
CA VAL A 325 -13.91 -1.12 18.37
C VAL A 325 -15.01 -1.44 19.40
N ARG A 326 -14.98 -0.78 20.56
CA ARG A 326 -15.94 -1.00 21.65
C ARG A 326 -17.36 -0.54 21.29
N ALA A 327 -17.50 0.45 20.40
CA ALA A 327 -18.80 0.99 20.00
C ALA A 327 -19.53 0.16 18.94
N THR A 328 -18.86 -0.74 18.22
CA THR A 328 -19.45 -1.53 17.12
C THR A 328 -19.82 -2.96 17.51
N LEU A 329 -19.48 -3.40 18.73
CA LEU A 329 -19.73 -4.75 19.23
C LEU A 329 -20.76 -4.83 20.36
N GLU A 330 -21.35 -3.72 20.80
CA GLU A 330 -22.47 -3.75 21.75
C GLU A 330 -23.80 -3.98 21.00
N PRO A 331 -24.52 -5.10 21.22
CA PRO A 331 -25.87 -5.25 20.72
C PRO A 331 -26.77 -4.26 21.44
N ALA A 332 -27.55 -3.49 20.67
CA ALA A 332 -28.63 -2.69 21.21
C ALA A 332 -29.56 -3.58 22.05
N THR A 333 -29.53 -3.43 23.37
CA THR A 333 -30.45 -4.11 24.27
C THR A 333 -31.85 -3.52 24.07
N ALA A 334 -32.71 -4.26 23.38
CA ALA A 334 -34.16 -4.12 23.44
C ALA A 334 -34.77 -5.48 23.79
N ASP A 335 -35.05 -5.64 25.08
CA ASP A 335 -36.20 -6.28 25.69
C ASP A 335 -37.01 -7.30 24.85
N SER A 336 -36.91 -8.60 25.16
CA SER A 336 -38.08 -9.45 25.54
C SER A 336 -37.70 -10.94 25.68
N THR A 337 -38.10 -11.50 26.82
CA THR A 337 -38.28 -12.91 27.22
C THR A 337 -38.46 -13.98 26.13
N ALA A 338 -37.73 -15.11 26.23
CA ALA A 338 -38.26 -16.49 26.25
C ALA A 338 -37.13 -17.54 26.33
N GLU A 339 -37.49 -18.72 26.83
CA GLU A 339 -36.67 -19.79 27.40
C GLU A 339 -36.01 -20.77 26.41
N ALA A 340 -34.84 -21.27 26.83
CA ALA A 340 -34.35 -22.66 26.83
C ALA A 340 -34.06 -23.46 25.52
N GLU A 341 -32.81 -23.96 25.54
CA GLU A 341 -32.28 -25.28 25.13
C GLU A 341 -31.57 -25.53 23.77
N ASN A 342 -30.36 -26.09 23.97
CA ASN A 342 -29.55 -26.98 23.14
C ASN A 342 -28.65 -26.44 22.02
N GLY A 343 -27.35 -26.64 22.23
CA GLY A 343 -26.51 -27.34 21.26
C GLY A 343 -25.43 -26.51 20.58
N THR A 344 -24.18 -26.76 21.01
CA THR A 344 -22.94 -26.74 20.21
C THR A 344 -22.65 -25.50 19.37
N ASP A 345 -21.80 -24.60 19.87
CA ASP A 345 -20.79 -23.84 19.09
C ASP A 345 -19.95 -22.91 20.00
N ALA A 346 -19.30 -23.49 21.01
CA ALA A 346 -18.47 -22.72 21.97
C ALA A 346 -16.96 -22.75 21.65
N ALA A 347 -16.54 -23.36 20.53
CA ALA A 347 -15.12 -23.58 20.23
C ALA A 347 -14.51 -22.58 19.24
N GLN A 348 -15.31 -21.69 18.62
CA GLN A 348 -14.80 -20.73 17.61
C GLN A 348 -14.62 -19.31 18.15
N ASN A 349 -15.11 -19.03 19.37
CA ASN A 349 -15.00 -17.71 20.00
C ASN A 349 -13.82 -17.59 20.97
N SER A 350 -13.13 -18.69 21.26
CA SER A 350 -11.95 -18.71 22.15
C SER A 350 -10.73 -18.08 21.50
N ASP A 351 -10.54 -18.27 20.19
CA ASP A 351 -9.30 -17.89 19.52
C ASP A 351 -9.20 -16.36 19.31
N ILE A 352 -10.32 -15.66 19.28
CA ILE A 352 -10.37 -14.18 19.22
C ILE A 352 -10.27 -13.58 20.63
N GLU A 353 -10.85 -14.22 21.65
CA GLU A 353 -10.74 -13.80 23.05
C GLU A 353 -9.30 -13.99 23.59
N GLU A 354 -8.54 -14.97 23.10
CA GLU A 354 -7.14 -15.22 23.50
C GLU A 354 -6.14 -14.22 22.87
N ILE A 355 -6.57 -13.45 21.86
CA ILE A 355 -5.80 -12.32 21.27
C ILE A 355 -5.72 -11.13 22.25
N LYS A 356 -6.42 -11.18 23.41
CA LYS A 356 -6.27 -10.23 24.53
C LYS A 356 -4.95 -10.37 25.30
N THR A 357 -3.92 -11.01 24.72
CA THR A 357 -2.62 -11.17 25.37
C THR A 357 -1.81 -9.88 25.23
N LYS A 358 -1.40 -9.33 26.38
CA LYS A 358 -0.62 -8.09 26.59
C LYS A 358 0.78 -8.07 25.92
N ILE A 359 1.08 -8.98 25.01
CA ILE A 359 2.39 -9.12 24.37
C ILE A 359 2.27 -8.65 22.92
N PRO A 360 3.07 -7.66 22.49
CA PRO A 360 2.99 -7.17 21.13
C PRO A 360 3.40 -8.27 20.15
N LEU A 361 2.57 -8.52 19.12
CA LEU A 361 2.80 -9.53 18.08
C LEU A 361 4.13 -9.31 17.35
N PHE A 362 4.47 -8.04 17.11
CA PHE A 362 5.70 -7.64 16.45
C PHE A 362 6.50 -6.62 17.25
N GLU A 363 7.82 -6.71 17.15
CA GLU A 363 8.75 -5.63 17.46
C GLU A 363 8.91 -4.71 16.25
N VAL A 364 8.86 -3.39 16.47
CA VAL A 364 9.17 -2.40 15.43
C VAL A 364 10.68 -2.18 15.39
N GLU A 365 11.38 -2.81 14.45
CA GLU A 365 12.84 -2.60 14.31
C GLU A 365 13.16 -1.27 13.64
N LYS A 366 12.33 -0.85 12.69
CA LYS A 366 12.46 0.43 11.97
C LYS A 366 11.09 0.83 11.46
N LEU A 367 10.69 2.08 11.69
CA LEU A 367 9.53 2.67 11.05
C LEU A 367 9.81 4.13 10.75
N GLY A 368 9.93 4.46 9.46
CA GLY A 368 10.27 5.79 8.97
C GLY A 368 9.22 6.34 8.03
N VAL A 369 9.23 7.65 7.87
CA VAL A 369 8.45 8.38 6.86
C VAL A 369 9.40 8.80 5.74
N ASP A 370 9.19 8.29 4.54
CA ASP A 370 9.90 8.69 3.32
C ASP A 370 9.12 9.84 2.67
N ARG A 371 9.59 11.06 2.93
CA ARG A 371 9.06 12.29 2.34
C ARG A 371 9.92 12.71 1.16
N ARG A 372 9.28 12.93 0.02
CA ARG A 372 9.95 13.41 -1.19
C ARG A 372 9.20 14.57 -1.80
N LEU A 373 9.93 15.57 -2.23
CA LEU A 373 9.39 16.61 -3.10
C LEU A 373 9.74 16.27 -4.53
N LEU A 374 8.74 15.88 -5.32
CA LEU A 374 8.88 15.76 -6.78
C LEU A 374 8.48 17.09 -7.41
N VAL A 375 9.19 17.53 -8.45
CA VAL A 375 8.84 18.77 -9.14
C VAL A 375 8.65 18.55 -10.62
N ASN A 376 7.62 19.19 -11.18
CA ASN A 376 7.54 19.40 -12.61
C ASN A 376 8.22 20.73 -12.91
N ARG A 377 9.38 20.67 -13.54
CA ARG A 377 10.18 21.86 -13.85
C ARG A 377 9.57 22.73 -14.95
N ALA A 378 8.78 22.14 -15.85
CA ALA A 378 8.13 22.84 -16.96
C ALA A 378 6.90 23.63 -16.48
N SER A 379 6.03 22.99 -15.68
CA SER A 379 4.84 23.64 -15.13
C SER A 379 5.05 24.29 -13.76
N LYS A 380 6.28 24.23 -13.23
CA LYS A 380 6.67 24.74 -11.91
C LYS A 380 5.80 24.22 -10.76
N LEU A 381 5.35 22.97 -10.87
CA LEU A 381 4.52 22.32 -9.85
C LEU A 381 5.36 21.54 -8.84
N LYS A 382 5.06 21.75 -7.55
CA LYS A 382 5.58 20.96 -6.42
C LYS A 382 4.63 19.81 -6.12
N MET A 383 5.17 18.62 -5.86
CA MET A 383 4.42 17.42 -5.54
C MET A 383 5.04 16.71 -4.34
N TYR A 384 4.48 16.96 -3.17
CA TYR A 384 4.89 16.29 -1.94
C TYR A 384 4.37 14.86 -1.93
N ARG A 385 5.27 13.90 -1.76
CA ARG A 385 4.98 12.47 -1.68
C ARG A 385 5.36 11.95 -0.30
N CYS A 386 4.53 11.07 0.24
CA CYS A 386 4.66 10.54 1.58
C CYS A 386 4.43 9.03 1.56
N TRP A 387 5.43 8.28 2.00
CA TRP A 387 5.34 6.83 2.18
C TRP A 387 5.82 6.45 3.57
N LEU A 388 5.26 5.37 4.12
CA LEU A 388 5.78 4.74 5.32
C LEU A 388 6.64 3.54 4.93
N GLN A 389 7.79 3.40 5.58
CA GLN A 389 8.74 2.31 5.39
C GLN A 389 8.96 1.63 6.73
N GLY A 390 8.60 0.36 6.84
CA GLY A 390 8.65 -0.41 8.08
C GLY A 390 9.48 -1.68 7.96
N ARG A 391 10.10 -2.08 9.06
CA ARG A 391 10.62 -3.41 9.30
C ARG A 391 10.18 -3.87 10.68
N PHE A 392 9.49 -5.01 10.71
CA PHE A 392 8.93 -5.58 11.92
C PHE A 392 9.48 -6.99 12.14
N ARG A 393 9.72 -7.38 13.39
CA ARG A 393 10.20 -8.73 13.74
C ARG A 393 9.16 -9.45 14.57
N LYS A 394 8.85 -10.69 14.19
CA LYS A 394 8.00 -11.57 15.01
C LYS A 394 8.70 -11.87 16.33
N LYS A 395 7.99 -11.67 17.45
CA LYS A 395 8.49 -11.97 18.79
C LYS A 395 8.37 -13.44 19.16
#